data_AF-A0A1I0GWH6-F1
#
_entry.id   AF-A0A1I0GWH6-F1
#
_cell.length_a   1.000
_cell.length_b   1.000
_cell.length_c   1.000
_cell.angle_alpha   90.00
_cell.angle_beta   90.00
_cell.angle_gamma   90.00
#
_symmetry.space_group_name_H-M   'P 1'
#
loop_
_entity.id
_entity.type
_entity.pdbx_description
1 polymer ?
#
loop_
_entity_poly.entity_id
_entity_poly.type
_entity_poly.pdbx_seq_one_letter_code
_entity_poly.pdbx_strand_id
1 'polypeptide(L)' 'MYGDFDSPVIKNFKNLYDEGYRCILYEVDKRDNLFTVHLKNFQNEDTRMFKCNPDEGAVLQNYIDRLS' A
#
# COMPACT_ATOMS: atom_id res chain seq x y z
N MET A 1 18.06 -7.04 11.03
CA MET A 1 16.69 -6.79 11.50
C MET A 1 15.74 -7.03 10.32
N TYR A 2 15.25 -8.26 10.15
CA TYR A 2 14.31 -8.65 9.09
C TYR A 2 13.09 -9.27 9.81
N GLY A 3 12.10 -8.46 10.15
CA GLY A 3 10.93 -8.92 10.90
C GLY A 3 9.64 -8.16 10.60
N ASP A 4 9.73 -6.94 10.05
CA ASP A 4 8.57 -6.05 9.90
C ASP A 4 7.72 -6.28 8.64
N PHE A 5 8.16 -7.13 7.71
CA PHE A 5 7.50 -7.28 6.39
C PHE A 5 6.59 -8.50 6.26
N ASP A 6 6.39 -9.28 7.34
CA ASP A 6 5.47 -10.44 7.28
C ASP A 6 4.00 -10.07 7.47
N SER A 7 3.69 -8.78 7.61
CA SER A 7 2.32 -8.31 7.78
C SER A 7 1.47 -8.60 6.53
N PRO A 8 0.22 -9.06 6.69
CA PRO A 8 -0.66 -9.41 5.55
C PRO A 8 -0.87 -8.23 4.59
N VAL A 9 -0.87 -7.00 5.09
CA VAL A 9 -0.94 -5.78 4.27
C VAL A 9 0.24 -5.65 3.30
N ILE A 10 1.46 -5.96 3.75
CA ILE A 10 2.67 -5.89 2.92
C ILE A 10 2.63 -6.97 1.84
N LYS A 11 2.18 -8.18 2.19
CA LYS A 11 2.02 -9.28 1.24
C LYS A 11 1.02 -8.91 0.13
N ASN A 12 -0.13 -8.35 0.48
CA ASN A 12 -1.12 -7.88 -0.49
C ASN A 12 -0.57 -6.76 -1.39
N PHE A 13 0.09 -5.76 -0.80
CA PHE A 13 0.71 -4.68 -1.57
C PHE A 13 1.79 -5.21 -2.52
N LYS A 14 2.65 -6.12 -2.05
CA LYS A 14 3.72 -6.71 -2.85
C LYS A 14 3.18 -7.48 -4.05
N ASN A 15 2.10 -8.25 -3.88
CA ASN A 15 1.46 -8.95 -4.99
C ASN A 15 0.99 -7.96 -6.06
N LEU A 16 0.31 -6.87 -5.67
CA LEU A 16 -0.10 -5.82 -6.61
C LEU A 16 1.12 -5.16 -7.29
N TYR A 17 2.20 -4.94 -6.55
CA TYR A 17 3.42 -4.36 -7.08
C TYR A 17 4.11 -5.28 -8.11
N ASP A 18 4.05 -6.59 -7.91
CA ASP A 18 4.55 -7.63 -8.82
C ASP A 18 3.67 -7.75 -10.08
N GLU A 19 2.35 -7.60 -9.93
CA GLU A 19 1.39 -7.49 -11.04
C GLU A 19 1.55 -6.19 -11.87
N GLY A 20 2.48 -5.31 -11.49
CA GLY A 20 2.80 -4.08 -12.20
C GLY A 20 2.02 -2.85 -11.75
N TYR A 21 1.27 -2.94 -10.65
CA TYR A 21 0.73 -1.74 -10.01
C TYR A 21 1.84 -0.93 -9.36
N ARG A 22 1.66 0.38 -9.35
CA ARG A 22 2.53 1.34 -8.67
C ARG A 22 1.70 2.22 -7.77
N CYS A 23 2.22 2.47 -6.57
CA CYS A 23 1.61 3.42 -5.65
C CYS A 23 1.72 4.81 -6.24
N ILE A 24 0.59 5.51 -6.36
CA ILE A 24 0.54 6.89 -6.87
C ILE A 24 0.21 7.89 -5.76
N LEU A 25 -0.52 7.46 -4.73
CA LEU A 25 -0.93 8.28 -3.60
C LEU A 25 -1.25 7.38 -2.41
N TYR A 26 -0.96 7.84 -1.20
CA TYR A 26 -1.53 7.28 0.01
C TYR A 26 -1.99 8.41 0.93
N GLU A 27 -3.08 8.20 1.65
CA GLU A 27 -3.64 9.17 2.57
C GLU A 27 -4.34 8.47 3.75
N VAL A 28 -4.37 9.13 4.91
CA VAL A 28 -5.21 8.71 6.03
C VAL A 28 -6.51 9.48 5.94
N ASP A 29 -7.59 8.77 5.62
CA ASP A 29 -8.91 9.38 5.58
C ASP A 29 -9.33 9.77 6.99
N LYS A 30 -9.53 11.07 7.21
CA LYS A 30 -9.86 11.62 8.54
C LYS A 30 -11.29 11.31 8.98
N ARG A 31 -12.18 10.90 8.05
CA ARG A 31 -13.59 10.60 8.37
C ARG A 31 -13.73 9.20 8.95
N ASP A 32 -13.06 8.23 8.33
CA ASP A 32 -13.13 6.81 8.71
C ASP A 32 -11.89 6.34 9.49
N ASN A 33 -10.87 7.20 9.62
CA ASN A 33 -9.57 6.89 10.24
C ASN A 33 -8.89 5.67 9.59
N LEU A 34 -8.99 5.56 8.26
CA LEU A 34 -8.42 4.45 7.48
C LEU A 34 -7.29 4.94 6.58
N PHE A 35 -6.21 4.17 6.52
CA PHE A 35 -5.12 4.40 5.59
C PHE A 35 -5.49 3.84 4.22
N THR A 36 -5.62 4.73 3.24
CA THR A 36 -5.99 4.42 1.86
C THR A 36 -4.78 4.61 0.95
N VAL A 37 -4.46 3.59 0.16
CA VAL A 37 -3.42 3.60 -0.88
C VAL A 37 -4.07 3.48 -2.24
N HIS A 38 -3.73 4.41 -3.12
CA HIS A 38 -4.12 4.42 -4.51
C HIS A 38 -3.00 3.82 -5.35
N LEU A 39 -3.35 2.77 -6.07
CA LEU A 39 -2.48 2.00 -6.94
C LEU A 39 -2.95 2.15 -8.38
N LYS A 40 -2.00 2.40 -9.29
CA LYS A 40 -2.27 2.46 -10.72
C LYS A 40 -1.39 1.47 -11.46
N ASN A 41 -2.01 0.66 -12.32
CA ASN A 41 -1.30 -0.13 -13.31
C ASN A 41 -1.28 0.65 -14.62
N PHE A 42 -0.10 1.08 -15.05
CA PHE A 42 0.04 1.87 -16.28
C PHE A 42 -0.02 1.03 -17.56
N GLN A 43 0.11 -0.30 -17.45
CA GLN A 43 0.06 -1.19 -18.61
C GLN A 43 -1.39 -1.44 -19.06
N ASN A 44 -2.31 -1.57 -18.11
CA ASN A 44 -3.73 -1.84 -18.37
C ASN A 44 -4.66 -0.68 -18.00
N GLU A 45 -4.09 0.46 -17.60
CA GLU A 45 -4.81 1.65 -17.12
C GLU A 45 -5.76 1.40 -15.93
N ASP A 46 -5.59 0.27 -15.24
CA ASP A 46 -6.40 -0.11 -14.08
C ASP A 46 -5.98 0.67 -12.83
N THR A 47 -6.96 0.97 -11.98
CA THR A 47 -6.73 1.64 -10.70
C THR A 47 -7.38 0.85 -9.58
N ARG A 48 -6.62 0.63 -8.52
CA ARG A 48 -7.10 -0.05 -7.31
C ARG A 48 -6.89 0.83 -6.09
N MET A 49 -7.82 0.68 -5.15
CA MET A 49 -7.73 1.30 -3.85
C MET A 49 -7.60 0.21 -2.81
N PHE A 50 -6.58 0.34 -1.98
CA PHE A 50 -6.32 -0.55 -0.86
C PHE A 50 -6.55 0.22 0.42
N LYS A 51 -7.39 -0.28 1.33
CA LYS A 51 -7.68 0.36 2.62
C LYS A 51 -7.27 -0.56 3.75
N CYS A 52 -6.63 0.00 4.76
CA CYS A 52 -6.24 -0.71 5.97
C CYS A 52 -6.35 0.19 7.19
N ASN A 53 -6.23 -0.40 8.38
CA ASN A 53 -6.22 0.35 9.62
C ASN A 53 -4.94 1.20 9.71
N PRO A 54 -4.94 2.30 10.48
CA PRO A 54 -3.81 3.22 10.53
C PRO A 54 -2.52 2.57 11.04
N ASP A 55 -2.61 1.61 11.97
CA ASP A 55 -1.45 0.83 12.44
C ASP A 55 -0.80 0.02 11.30
N GLU A 56 -1.61 -0.67 10.50
CA GLU A 56 -1.14 -1.39 9.31
C GLU A 56 -0.64 -0.42 8.23
N GLY A 57 -1.30 0.72 8.10
CA GLY A 57 -0.93 1.81 7.20
C GLY A 57 0.45 2.37 7.51
N ALA A 58 0.82 2.51 8.79
CA ALA A 58 2.15 2.96 9.19
C ALA A 58 3.24 1.96 8.76
N VAL A 59 2.98 0.66 8.91
CA VAL A 59 3.90 -0.41 8.44
C VAL A 59 4.02 -0.36 6.92
N LEU A 60 2.90 -0.23 6.21
CA LEU A 60 2.86 -0.13 4.76
C LEU A 60 3.57 1.12 4.24
N GLN A 61 3.37 2.27 4.88
CA GLN A 61 4.04 3.52 4.55
C GLN A 61 5.57 3.37 4.70
N ASN A 62 6.05 2.78 5.80
CA ASN A 62 7.48 2.53 5.99
C ASN A 62 8.06 1.61 4.90
N TYR A 63 7.29 0.62 4.46
CA TYR A 63 7.69 -0.25 3.36
C TYR A 63 7.76 0.49 2.02
N ILE A 64 6.74 1.31 1.70
CA ILE A 64 6.70 2.11 0.47
C ILE A 64 7.87 3.09 0.42
N ASP A 65 8.15 3.78 1.53
CA ASP A 65 9.25 4.75 1.64
C ASP A 65 10.62 4.10 1.36
N ARG A 66 10.81 2.84 1.78
CA ARG A 66 12.04 2.07 1.50
C ARG A 66 12.15 1.55 0.06
N LEU A 67 11.06 1.49 -0.68
CA LEU A 67 11.05 1.09 -2.09
C LEU A 67 11.32 2.26 -3.04
N SER A 68 11.23 3.50 -2.54
CA SER A 68 11.37 4.72 -3.33
C SER A 68 12.82 5.18 -3.49
#